data_AF-A0A0S7Y0S7-F1
#
_entry.id   AF-A0A0S7Y0S7-F1
#
_cell.length_a   1.000
_cell.length_b   1.000
_cell.length_c   1.000
_cell.angle_alpha   90.00
_cell.angle_beta   90.00
_cell.angle_gamma   90.00
#
_symmetry.space_group_name_H-M   'P 1'
#
loop_
_entity.id
_entity.type
_entity.pdbx_description
1 polymer ?
#
loop_
_entity_poly.entity_id
_entity_poly.type
_entity_poly.pdbx_seq_one_letter_code
_entity_poly.pdbx_strand_id
1 'polypeptide(L)'
;MFIKWQALRKNSKGFTLIELMIVVAIIAILAAIAIPQYKKFQLKAKTSEAKANLGAIRTAEEAYSAETDNYVFCGWTPSNAPTSGGQAWVGGAGHQGFISIGFQPAGTPRYVYCVGDAANTAGADAGTNAANDGNADIRMTAKGDLDGDGANQWFSSTDEDPTITADYSADDF
;
A
#
# COMPACT_ATOMS: atom_id res chain seq x y z
N MET A 1 -78.13 -12.74 -0.02
CA MET A 1 -77.14 -13.22 -1.02
C MET A 1 -75.79 -13.28 -0.31
N PHE A 2 -75.34 -14.47 0.11
CA PHE A 2 -74.11 -14.64 0.90
C PHE A 2 -72.92 -14.85 -0.03
N ILE A 3 -71.97 -13.91 -0.02
CA ILE A 3 -70.72 -14.02 -0.77
C ILE A 3 -69.76 -14.89 0.06
N LYS A 4 -69.61 -16.16 -0.33
CA LYS A 4 -68.55 -17.04 0.18
C LYS A 4 -67.21 -16.57 -0.37
N TRP A 5 -66.39 -15.95 0.47
CA TRP A 5 -64.96 -15.77 0.21
C TRP A 5 -64.25 -17.11 0.37
N GLN A 6 -64.04 -17.84 -0.72
CA GLN A 6 -63.09 -18.95 -0.72
C GLN A 6 -61.68 -18.37 -0.70
N ALA A 7 -61.02 -18.45 0.46
CA ALA A 7 -59.62 -18.10 0.59
C ALA A 7 -58.77 -19.08 -0.23
N LEU A 8 -58.12 -18.57 -1.29
CA LEU A 8 -57.05 -19.25 -1.99
C LEU A 8 -55.89 -19.46 -0.99
N ARG A 9 -55.80 -20.64 -0.38
CA ARG A 9 -54.59 -21.05 0.33
C ARG A 9 -53.46 -21.12 -0.70
N LYS A 10 -52.66 -20.05 -0.80
CA LYS A 10 -51.35 -20.12 -1.43
C LYS A 10 -50.61 -21.26 -0.75
N ASN A 11 -50.18 -22.22 -1.55
CA ASN A 11 -49.45 -23.41 -1.12
C ASN A 11 -48.06 -22.96 -0.63
N SER A 12 -47.97 -22.48 0.60
CA SER A 12 -46.72 -22.06 1.25
C SER A 12 -45.89 -23.31 1.55
N LYS A 13 -45.14 -23.75 0.54
CA LYS A 13 -44.08 -24.74 0.69
C LYS A 13 -43.01 -24.14 1.61
N GLY A 14 -42.82 -24.73 2.78
CA GLY A 14 -41.71 -24.40 3.67
C GLY A 14 -40.40 -24.94 3.11
N PHE A 15 -39.30 -24.22 3.36
CA PHE A 15 -37.94 -24.68 3.04
C PHE A 15 -37.57 -25.83 3.97
N THR A 16 -36.97 -26.90 3.44
CA THR A 16 -36.54 -28.02 4.27
C THR A 16 -35.20 -27.70 4.96
N LEU A 17 -34.99 -28.24 6.16
CA LEU A 17 -33.70 -28.10 6.85
C LEU A 17 -32.55 -28.70 6.03
N ILE A 18 -32.82 -29.78 5.29
CA ILE A 18 -31.82 -30.44 4.46
C ILE A 18 -31.41 -29.57 3.25
N GLU A 19 -32.36 -28.86 2.62
CA GLU A 19 -32.04 -27.90 1.56
C GLU A 19 -31.12 -26.80 2.10
N LEU A 20 -31.37 -26.32 3.32
CA LEU A 20 -30.51 -25.30 3.94
C LEU A 20 -29.10 -25.85 4.23
N MET A 21 -29.00 -27.08 4.75
CA MET A 21 -27.71 -27.69 5.08
C MET A 21 -26.82 -27.86 3.83
N ILE A 22 -27.40 -28.29 2.71
CA ILE A 22 -26.64 -28.44 1.46
C ILE A 22 -26.16 -27.08 0.94
N VAL A 23 -27.01 -26.06 1.01
CA VAL A 23 -26.64 -24.70 0.57
C VAL A 23 -25.48 -24.16 1.41
N VAL A 24 -25.52 -24.28 2.73
CA VAL A 24 -24.44 -23.82 3.60
C VAL A 24 -23.15 -24.60 3.36
N ALA A 25 -23.24 -25.92 3.12
CA ALA A 25 -22.07 -26.74 2.79
C ALA A 25 -21.39 -26.28 1.48
N ILE A 26 -22.17 -25.98 0.45
CA ILE A 26 -21.63 -25.47 -0.82
C ILE A 26 -21.00 -24.08 -0.63
N ILE A 27 -21.67 -23.16 0.10
CA ILE A 27 -21.12 -21.83 0.38
C ILE A 27 -19.82 -21.93 1.18
N ALA A 28 -19.70 -22.86 2.13
CA ALA A 28 -18.48 -23.07 2.91
C ALA A 28 -17.29 -23.50 2.03
N ILE A 29 -17.52 -24.41 1.08
CA ILE A 29 -16.48 -24.85 0.13
C ILE A 29 -16.04 -23.70 -0.78
N LEU A 30 -17.00 -22.94 -1.31
CA LEU A 30 -16.70 -21.78 -2.16
C LEU A 30 -15.95 -20.70 -1.39
N ALA A 31 -16.37 -20.39 -0.16
CA ALA A 31 -15.74 -19.39 0.69
C ALA A 31 -14.30 -19.75 1.05
N ALA A 32 -14.00 -21.03 1.31
CA ALA A 32 -12.66 -21.51 1.62
C ALA A 32 -11.63 -21.20 0.53
N ILE A 33 -12.04 -21.26 -0.75
CA ILE A 33 -11.19 -20.94 -1.90
C ILE A 33 -11.22 -19.43 -2.22
N ALA A 34 -12.42 -18.83 -2.17
CA ALA A 34 -12.61 -17.45 -2.59
C ALA A 34 -11.95 -16.43 -1.63
N ILE A 35 -11.99 -16.66 -0.32
CA ILE A 35 -11.44 -15.73 0.69
C ILE A 35 -9.92 -15.50 0.50
N PRO A 36 -9.05 -16.54 0.47
CA PRO A 36 -7.61 -16.31 0.31
C PRO A 36 -7.28 -15.67 -1.05
N GLN A 37 -7.98 -16.06 -2.12
CA GLN A 37 -7.78 -15.46 -3.44
C GLN A 37 -8.18 -13.98 -3.46
N TYR A 38 -9.31 -13.63 -2.85
CA TYR A 38 -9.77 -12.26 -2.76
C TYR A 38 -8.81 -11.38 -1.94
N LYS A 39 -8.28 -11.90 -0.83
CA LYS A 39 -7.23 -11.22 -0.06
C LYS A 39 -6.00 -10.91 -0.92
N LYS A 40 -5.47 -11.89 -1.64
CA LYS A 40 -4.32 -11.69 -2.56
C LYS A 40 -4.60 -10.64 -3.63
N PHE A 41 -5.82 -10.63 -4.19
CA PHE A 41 -6.22 -9.61 -5.16
C PHE A 41 -6.23 -8.20 -4.55
N GLN A 42 -6.80 -8.05 -3.34
CA GLN A 42 -6.77 -6.77 -2.64
C GLN A 42 -5.34 -6.32 -2.31
N LEU A 43 -4.46 -7.22 -1.85
CA LEU A 43 -3.07 -6.91 -1.57
C LEU A 43 -2.36 -6.43 -2.85
N LYS A 44 -2.50 -7.14 -3.97
CA LYS A 44 -1.93 -6.73 -5.26
C LYS A 44 -2.45 -5.38 -5.75
N ALA A 45 -3.73 -5.08 -5.52
CA ALA A 45 -4.30 -3.78 -5.85
C ALA A 45 -3.76 -2.66 -4.95
N LYS A 46 -3.37 -2.98 -3.72
CA LYS A 46 -2.73 -2.03 -2.78
C LYS A 46 -1.24 -1.86 -3.07
N THR A 47 -0.53 -2.87 -3.56
CA THR A 47 0.91 -2.76 -3.87
C THR A 47 1.21 -1.85 -5.06
N SER A 48 0.24 -1.63 -5.97
CA SER A 48 0.40 -0.67 -7.07
C SER A 48 0.51 0.78 -6.57
N GLU A 49 -0.05 1.09 -5.40
CA GLU A 49 0.06 2.39 -4.74
C GLU A 49 1.52 2.74 -4.41
N ALA A 50 2.28 1.77 -3.88
CA ALA A 50 3.71 1.95 -3.59
C ALA A 50 4.49 2.33 -4.85
N LYS A 51 4.26 1.59 -5.93
CA LYS A 51 4.97 1.81 -7.20
C LYS A 51 4.63 3.16 -7.83
N ALA A 52 3.35 3.55 -7.81
CA ALA A 52 2.90 4.83 -8.33
C ALA A 52 3.52 6.00 -7.53
N ASN A 53 3.50 5.92 -6.21
CA ASN A 53 4.06 6.97 -5.36
C ASN A 53 5.59 7.04 -5.45
N LEU A 54 6.30 5.90 -5.51
CA LEU A 54 7.75 5.89 -5.74
C LEU A 54 8.14 6.51 -7.09
N GLY A 55 7.37 6.24 -8.15
CA GLY A 55 7.58 6.88 -9.45
C GLY A 55 7.37 8.39 -9.39
N ALA A 56 6.33 8.85 -8.69
CA ALA A 56 6.08 10.28 -8.51
C ALA A 56 7.17 10.97 -7.67
N ILE A 57 7.65 10.31 -6.61
CA ILE A 57 8.81 10.80 -5.82
C ILE A 57 10.04 10.92 -6.72
N ARG A 58 10.29 9.95 -7.61
CA ARG A 58 11.41 10.00 -8.54
C ARG A 58 11.38 11.26 -9.39
N THR A 59 10.24 11.49 -10.05
CA THR A 59 10.07 12.65 -10.92
C THR A 59 10.24 13.95 -10.16
N ALA A 60 9.82 13.99 -8.90
CA ALA A 60 9.98 15.16 -8.04
C ALA A 60 11.44 15.39 -7.62
N GLU A 61 12.17 14.33 -7.27
CA GLU A 61 13.62 14.38 -6.99
C GLU A 61 14.44 14.77 -8.23
N GLU A 62 14.15 14.19 -9.39
CA GLU A 62 14.80 14.54 -10.67
C GLU A 62 14.55 16.01 -11.05
N ALA A 63 13.34 16.52 -10.84
CA ALA A 63 13.02 17.92 -11.07
C ALA A 63 13.78 18.85 -10.11
N TYR A 64 13.86 18.49 -8.84
CA TYR A 64 14.58 19.26 -7.83
C TYR A 64 16.09 19.27 -8.09
N SER A 65 16.66 18.13 -8.48
CA SER A 65 18.07 18.01 -8.86
C SER A 65 18.42 18.82 -10.11
N ALA A 66 17.52 18.86 -11.10
CA ALA A 66 17.71 19.70 -12.29
C ALA A 66 17.76 21.22 -11.98
N GLU A 67 17.20 21.66 -10.85
CA GLU A 67 17.20 23.07 -10.44
C GLU A 67 18.33 23.42 -9.46
N THR A 68 18.76 22.46 -8.65
CA THR A 68 19.65 22.71 -7.49
C THR A 68 20.97 21.94 -7.54
N ASP A 69 21.17 21.10 -8.56
CA ASP A 69 22.27 20.14 -8.70
C ASP A 69 22.42 19.23 -7.46
N ASN A 70 21.33 18.98 -6.73
CA ASN A 70 21.31 18.12 -5.54
C ASN A 70 19.98 17.35 -5.40
N TYR A 71 20.02 16.19 -4.77
CA TYR A 71 18.85 15.44 -4.32
C TYR A 71 18.59 15.67 -2.83
N VAL A 72 17.32 15.70 -2.44
CA VAL A 72 16.96 16.00 -1.05
C VAL A 72 16.68 14.72 -0.26
N PHE A 73 17.23 14.63 0.94
CA PHE A 73 16.78 13.59 1.86
C PHE A 73 15.32 13.79 2.27
N CYS A 74 14.52 12.75 2.03
CA CYS A 74 13.14 12.65 2.51
C CYS A 74 13.05 11.52 3.53
N GLY A 75 12.98 11.83 4.82
CA GLY A 75 12.90 10.77 5.82
C GLY A 75 11.52 10.10 5.90
N TRP A 76 11.49 8.91 6.49
CA TRP A 76 10.33 8.04 6.61
C TRP A 76 9.03 8.78 6.94
N THR A 77 8.16 8.89 5.95
CA THR A 77 6.85 9.55 6.06
C THR A 77 5.75 8.70 5.40
N PRO A 78 4.62 8.46 6.10
CA PRO A 78 4.32 8.86 7.47
C PRO A 78 5.10 8.02 8.51
N SER A 79 5.27 8.48 9.75
CA SER A 79 6.33 7.98 10.66
C SER A 79 6.35 6.47 11.00
N ASN A 80 5.26 5.74 10.78
CA ASN A 80 5.17 4.30 11.05
C ASN A 80 4.70 3.57 9.79
N ALA A 81 5.16 2.32 9.61
CA ALA A 81 4.61 1.40 8.61
C ALA A 81 3.09 1.29 8.78
N PRO A 82 2.27 1.78 7.83
CA PRO A 82 0.83 1.66 7.94
C PRO A 82 0.46 0.18 7.85
N THR A 83 -0.51 -0.23 8.66
CA THR A 83 -1.24 -1.47 8.40
C THR A 83 -2.15 -1.28 7.18
N SER A 84 -2.84 -2.34 6.78
CA SER A 84 -3.75 -2.39 5.61
C SER A 84 -4.78 -1.24 5.47
N GLY A 85 -5.06 -0.49 6.55
CA GLY A 85 -5.95 0.66 6.63
C GLY A 85 -5.36 1.99 6.14
N GLY A 86 -4.04 2.08 5.98
CA GLY A 86 -3.34 3.31 5.62
C GLY A 86 -3.21 4.30 6.78
N GLN A 87 -2.37 5.30 6.61
CA GLN A 87 -2.11 6.34 7.60
C GLN A 87 -2.22 7.72 6.94
N ALA A 88 -2.69 8.73 7.69
CA ALA A 88 -2.72 10.09 7.17
C ALA A 88 -1.30 10.57 6.84
N TRP A 89 -1.18 11.36 5.77
CA TRP A 89 0.06 12.05 5.40
C TRP A 89 0.30 13.24 6.35
N VAL A 90 0.73 12.93 7.57
CA VAL A 90 1.07 13.89 8.62
C VAL A 90 2.53 13.73 9.01
N GLY A 91 3.21 14.87 9.17
CA GLY A 91 4.67 14.95 9.21
C GLY A 91 5.35 14.34 10.44
N GLY A 92 6.62 13.96 10.22
CA GLY A 92 7.64 13.65 11.23
C GLY A 92 8.98 14.26 10.81
N ALA A 93 10.08 13.97 11.53
CA ALA A 93 11.40 14.61 11.29
C ALA A 93 11.93 14.49 9.84
N GLY A 94 11.43 13.53 9.06
CA GLY A 94 11.77 13.32 7.64
C GLY A 94 10.88 14.01 6.61
N HIS A 95 9.74 14.57 7.02
CA HIS A 95 8.72 15.09 6.12
C HIS A 95 9.14 16.37 5.37
N GLN A 96 10.14 17.10 5.89
CA GLN A 96 10.60 18.36 5.30
C GLN A 96 11.15 18.18 3.88
N GLY A 97 11.85 17.07 3.59
CA GLY A 97 12.34 16.78 2.24
C GLY A 97 11.19 16.65 1.24
N PHE A 98 10.13 15.94 1.60
CA PHE A 98 8.94 15.80 0.75
C PHE A 98 8.25 17.13 0.47
N ILE A 99 8.35 18.10 1.38
CA ILE A 99 7.87 19.48 1.13
C ILE A 99 8.77 20.18 0.10
N SER A 100 10.09 20.04 0.22
CA SER A 100 11.06 20.65 -0.72
C SER A 100 10.86 20.17 -2.16
N ILE A 101 10.60 18.87 -2.37
CA ILE A 101 10.29 18.32 -3.70
C ILE A 101 8.81 18.46 -4.09
N GLY A 102 7.96 19.01 -3.23
CA GLY A 102 6.53 19.19 -3.52
C GLY A 102 5.74 17.90 -3.67
N PHE A 103 6.19 16.79 -3.05
CA PHE A 103 5.52 15.50 -3.13
C PHE A 103 4.50 15.29 -2.00
N GLN A 104 3.31 14.81 -2.38
CA GLN A 104 2.30 14.31 -1.46
C GLN A 104 1.50 13.16 -2.11
N PRO A 105 1.30 12.02 -1.44
CA PRO A 105 0.48 10.94 -1.94
C PRO A 105 -1.02 11.30 -1.88
N ALA A 106 -1.81 10.70 -2.78
CA ALA A 106 -3.25 10.87 -2.77
C ALA A 106 -3.89 10.10 -1.59
N GLY A 107 -4.73 10.79 -0.82
CA GLY A 107 -5.48 10.18 0.29
C GLY A 107 -4.60 9.70 1.45
N THR A 108 -4.94 8.56 2.04
CA THR A 108 -4.19 7.94 3.14
C THR A 108 -3.29 6.83 2.61
N PRO A 109 -1.96 7.06 2.49
CA PRO A 109 -1.05 6.05 1.96
C PRO A 109 -0.97 4.81 2.85
N ARG A 110 -0.74 3.66 2.23
CA ARG A 110 -0.54 2.34 2.88
C ARG A 110 0.91 1.93 3.02
N TYR A 111 1.81 2.74 2.49
CA TYR A 111 3.24 2.58 2.64
C TYR A 111 3.84 3.84 3.26
N VAL A 112 4.98 3.65 3.91
CA VAL A 112 5.91 4.74 4.25
C VAL A 112 6.90 4.88 3.14
N TYR A 113 7.27 6.11 2.83
CA TYR A 113 8.25 6.43 1.83
C TYR A 113 9.45 7.13 2.48
N CYS A 114 10.63 6.89 1.93
CA CYS A 114 11.82 7.70 2.17
C CYS A 114 12.65 7.83 0.89
N VAL A 115 13.48 8.86 0.84
CA VAL A 115 14.53 9.07 -0.15
C VAL A 115 15.85 9.20 0.62
N GLY A 116 16.79 8.33 0.29
CA GLY A 116 18.09 8.20 0.95
C GLY A 116 18.14 7.15 2.05
N ASP A 117 19.34 6.90 2.57
CA ASP A 117 19.54 5.98 3.68
C ASP A 117 19.01 6.59 5.00
N ALA A 118 18.27 5.79 5.76
CA ALA A 118 17.43 6.15 6.91
C ALA A 118 18.11 6.94 8.06
N ALA A 119 19.41 7.21 7.97
CA ALA A 119 20.21 7.87 9.00
C ALA A 119 20.46 9.37 8.74
N ASN A 120 19.95 9.95 7.64
CA ASN A 120 20.32 11.31 7.30
C ASN A 120 19.51 12.40 8.03
N THR A 121 20.16 13.55 8.26
CA THR A 121 19.53 14.74 8.84
C THR A 121 18.80 15.51 7.74
N ALA A 122 17.71 16.21 8.07
CA ALA A 122 17.00 17.05 7.10
C ALA A 122 17.96 18.07 6.43
N GLY A 123 17.98 18.12 5.10
CA GLY A 123 18.82 19.04 4.32
C GLY A 123 20.20 18.51 3.90
N ALA A 124 20.46 17.21 4.06
CA ALA A 124 21.67 16.53 3.59
C ALA A 124 21.39 15.65 2.36
N ASP A 125 22.44 15.32 1.62
CA ASP A 125 22.39 14.56 0.36
C ASP A 125 21.87 13.14 0.61
N ALA A 126 20.97 12.62 -0.22
CA ALA A 126 20.31 11.35 0.05
C ALA A 126 21.24 10.11 0.08
N GLY A 127 22.44 10.15 -0.52
CA GLY A 127 23.31 8.98 -0.71
C GLY A 127 24.31 8.67 0.42
N THR A 128 24.71 9.63 1.25
CA THR A 128 25.66 9.38 2.34
C THR A 128 25.37 10.31 3.52
N ASN A 129 25.64 9.85 4.75
CA ASN A 129 25.75 10.74 5.93
C ASN A 129 26.99 11.67 5.84
N ALA A 130 27.48 11.97 4.63
CA ALA A 130 28.66 12.78 4.35
C ALA A 130 28.31 13.91 3.38
N ALA A 131 29.12 14.98 3.39
CA ALA A 131 28.97 16.07 2.44
C ALA A 131 29.46 15.64 1.05
N ASN A 132 28.59 15.75 0.04
CA ASN A 132 28.86 15.81 -1.40
C ASN A 132 30.17 15.13 -1.85
N ASP A 133 30.15 13.79 -1.99
CA ASP A 133 31.25 13.00 -2.55
C ASP A 133 31.23 12.97 -4.10
N GLY A 134 30.24 13.62 -4.72
CA GLY A 134 30.12 13.75 -6.17
C GLY A 134 29.53 12.53 -6.87
N ASN A 135 29.02 11.53 -6.13
CA ASN A 135 28.21 10.45 -6.67
C ASN A 135 26.84 10.50 -6.00
N ALA A 136 25.89 11.18 -6.65
CA ALA A 136 24.59 11.49 -6.07
C ALA A 136 23.64 10.29 -6.20
N ASP A 137 24.03 9.14 -5.65
CA ASP A 137 23.24 7.91 -5.70
C ASP A 137 22.05 8.07 -4.76
N ILE A 138 20.83 8.14 -5.31
CA ILE A 138 19.61 8.18 -4.52
C ILE A 138 19.00 6.80 -4.42
N ARG A 139 18.51 6.46 -3.24
CA ARG A 139 17.67 5.28 -3.03
C ARG A 139 16.31 5.70 -2.51
N MET A 140 15.27 5.52 -3.31
CA MET A 140 13.90 5.69 -2.83
C MET A 140 13.39 4.35 -2.33
N THR A 141 12.83 4.34 -1.14
CA THR A 141 12.33 3.11 -0.51
C THR A 141 10.90 3.31 -0.03
N ALA A 142 10.07 2.30 -0.23
CA ALA A 142 8.76 2.20 0.38
C ALA A 142 8.63 0.93 1.21
N LYS A 143 7.95 1.01 2.35
CA LYS A 143 7.66 -0.16 3.20
C LYS A 143 6.25 -0.13 3.79
N GLY A 144 5.62 -1.28 3.94
CA GLY A 144 4.29 -1.41 4.56
C GLY A 144 3.93 -2.85 4.88
N ASP A 145 3.01 -3.04 5.83
CA ASP A 145 2.51 -4.34 6.28
C ASP A 145 1.02 -4.45 5.91
N LEU A 146 0.74 -5.01 4.73
CA LEU A 146 -0.60 -5.01 4.15
C LEU A 146 -1.48 -6.20 4.61
N ASP A 147 -0.87 -7.30 5.04
CA ASP A 147 -1.54 -8.52 5.50
C ASP A 147 -1.54 -8.68 7.03
N GLY A 148 -0.77 -7.86 7.75
CA GLY A 148 -0.82 -7.71 9.19
C GLY A 148 -0.08 -8.82 9.94
N ASP A 149 0.91 -9.45 9.30
CA ASP A 149 1.71 -10.51 9.90
C ASP A 149 2.95 -9.98 10.64
N GLY A 150 3.21 -8.67 10.56
CA GLY A 150 4.34 -7.99 11.18
C GLY A 150 5.61 -7.96 10.32
N ALA A 151 5.60 -8.59 9.14
CA ALA A 151 6.61 -8.43 8.12
C ALA A 151 6.28 -7.20 7.25
N ASN A 152 7.31 -6.46 6.86
CA ASN A 152 7.13 -5.33 5.95
C ASN A 152 7.48 -5.79 4.55
N GLN A 153 6.59 -5.53 3.61
CA GLN A 153 6.94 -5.60 2.19
C GLN A 153 7.75 -4.35 1.81
N TRP A 154 8.89 -4.56 1.17
CA TRP A 154 9.79 -3.47 0.74
C TRP A 154 9.77 -3.29 -0.76
N PHE A 155 9.82 -2.03 -1.19
CA PHE A 155 10.06 -1.63 -2.57
C PHE A 155 11.21 -0.63 -2.61
N SER A 156 12.10 -0.74 -3.58
CA SER A 156 13.13 0.27 -3.80
C SER A 156 13.43 0.50 -5.27
N SER A 157 13.97 1.68 -5.57
CA SER A 157 14.56 2.06 -6.84
C SER A 157 15.69 3.04 -6.57
N THR A 158 16.66 3.10 -7.48
CA THR A 158 17.78 4.05 -7.43
C THR A 158 17.83 4.88 -8.69
N ASP A 159 18.59 5.98 -8.75
CA ASP A 159 18.69 6.78 -9.97
C ASP A 159 19.28 6.02 -11.15
N GLU A 160 20.19 5.07 -10.91
CA GLU A 160 20.84 4.26 -11.95
C GLU A 160 19.95 3.12 -12.46
N ASP A 161 19.03 2.63 -11.62
CA ASP A 161 17.99 1.68 -12.02
C ASP A 161 16.59 2.19 -11.65
N PRO A 162 15.83 2.74 -12.64
CA PRO A 162 14.47 3.22 -12.41
C PRO A 162 13.48 2.07 -12.16
N THR A 163 13.92 0.81 -12.28
CA THR A 163 13.08 -0.35 -12.01
C THR A 163 12.74 -0.40 -10.52
N ILE A 164 11.45 -0.30 -10.21
CA ILE A 164 10.96 -0.51 -8.86
C ILE A 164 10.95 -2.01 -8.57
N THR A 165 11.95 -2.45 -7.83
CA THR A 165 12.09 -3.82 -7.35
C THR A 165 11.33 -3.98 -6.03
N ALA A 166 10.62 -5.09 -5.89
CA ALA A 166 10.12 -5.50 -4.59
C ALA A 166 11.16 -6.45 -4.00
N ASP A 167 11.50 -6.27 -2.73
CA ASP A 167 12.18 -7.33 -2.00
C ASP A 167 11.14 -8.42 -1.72
N TYR A 168 11.41 -9.63 -2.19
CA TYR A 168 10.58 -10.81 -1.95
C TYR A 168 11.37 -11.81 -1.11
N SER A 169 12.06 -11.34 -0.06
CA SER A 169 12.64 -12.26 0.90
C SER A 169 11.56 -13.26 1.36
N ALA A 170 11.95 -14.51 1.56
CA ALA A 170 11.07 -15.69 1.56
C ALA A 170 10.04 -15.76 2.72
N ASP A 171 9.92 -14.69 3.48
CA ASP A 171 9.09 -14.45 4.66
C ASP A 171 7.76 -13.72 4.36
N ASP A 172 7.54 -13.21 3.14
CA ASP A 172 6.41 -12.32 2.80
C ASP A 172 5.17 -13.01 2.14
N PHE A 173 4.83 -14.26 2.47
CA PHE A 173 3.61 -14.96 1.97
C PHE A 173 2.91 -15.92 2.93
#